data_AF-A0A366MNW4-F1
#
_entry.id   AF-A0A366MNW4-F1
#
_cell.length_a   1.000
_cell.length_b   1.000
_cell.length_c   1.000
_cell.angle_alpha   90.00
_cell.angle_beta   90.00
_cell.angle_gamma   90.00
#
_symmetry.space_group_name_H-M   'P 1'
#
loop_
_entity.id
_entity.type
_entity.pdbx_description
1 polymer ?
#
loop_
_entity_poly.entity_id
_entity_poly.type
_entity_poly.pdbx_seq_one_letter_code
_entity_poly.pdbx_strand_id
1 'polypeptide(L)'
;MKISLIKKVLEKSKSFKYWSKEIGLSFDDFSIGRFTKDKKFIQIIKQGKKDIGTYFIYLNEDNTINGVFYDMRNEIVRQHTLKTIGSE
;
A
#
# COMPACT_ATOMS: atom_id res chain seq x y z
N MET A 1 11.59 -12.15 5.45
CA MET A 1 10.75 -12.53 4.28
C MET A 1 11.31 -11.88 3.02
N LYS A 2 11.40 -12.60 1.90
CA LYS A 2 11.81 -11.99 0.60
C LYS A 2 10.67 -11.11 0.06
N ILE A 3 10.98 -10.01 -0.61
CA ILE A 3 9.99 -9.07 -1.20
C ILE A 3 8.96 -9.80 -2.08
N SER A 4 9.38 -10.85 -2.79
CA SER A 4 8.52 -11.69 -3.62
C SER A 4 7.40 -12.40 -2.85
N LEU A 5 7.59 -12.73 -1.57
CA LEU A 5 6.54 -13.28 -0.72
C LEU A 5 5.52 -12.21 -0.30
N ILE A 6 5.97 -11.00 0.01
CA ILE A 6 5.09 -9.85 0.32
C ILE A 6 4.18 -9.57 -0.88
N LYS A 7 4.75 -9.53 -2.08
CA LYS A 7 4.00 -9.40 -3.35
C LYS A 7 2.90 -10.44 -3.46
N LYS A 8 3.23 -11.72 -3.29
CA LYS A 8 2.25 -12.83 -3.35
C LYS A 8 1.14 -12.71 -2.31
N VAL A 9 1.44 -12.25 -1.09
CA VAL A 9 0.44 -12.07 -0.04
C VAL A 9 -0.49 -10.92 -0.39
N LEU A 10 0.06 -9.78 -0.84
CA LEU A 10 -0.75 -8.61 -1.21
C LEU A 10 -1.60 -8.87 -2.43
N GLU A 11 -1.07 -9.50 -3.48
CA GLU A 11 -1.84 -9.84 -4.68
C GLU A 11 -3.02 -10.77 -4.40
N LYS A 12 -3.02 -11.48 -3.27
CA LYS A 12 -4.17 -12.28 -2.80
C LYS A 12 -5.20 -11.46 -2.02
N SER A 13 -4.82 -10.31 -1.46
CA SER A 13 -5.71 -9.45 -0.68
C SER A 13 -6.82 -8.85 -1.54
N LYS A 14 -8.07 -8.92 -1.07
CA LYS A 14 -9.23 -8.32 -1.74
C LYS A 14 -9.04 -6.81 -1.91
N SER A 15 -8.56 -6.12 -0.88
CA SER A 15 -8.32 -4.68 -0.92
C SER A 15 -7.29 -4.33 -1.99
N PHE A 16 -6.16 -5.05 -2.03
CA PHE A 16 -5.13 -4.78 -3.04
C PHE A 16 -5.63 -5.04 -4.46
N LYS A 17 -6.35 -6.15 -4.70
CA LYS A 17 -6.97 -6.44 -6.00
C LYS A 17 -7.95 -5.34 -6.43
N TYR A 18 -8.76 -4.88 -5.48
CA TYR A 18 -9.70 -3.79 -5.70
C TYR A 18 -8.97 -2.51 -6.12
N TRP A 19 -7.97 -2.07 -5.36
CA TRP A 19 -7.20 -0.86 -5.70
C TRP A 19 -6.40 -1.01 -7.00
N SER A 20 -5.90 -2.21 -7.27
CA SER A 20 -5.22 -2.50 -8.52
C SER A 20 -6.13 -2.35 -9.74
N LYS A 21 -7.38 -2.81 -9.62
CA LYS A 21 -8.36 -2.72 -10.69
C LYS A 21 -8.92 -1.31 -10.85
N GLU A 22 -9.35 -0.67 -9.77
CA GLU A 22 -10.06 0.61 -9.83
C GLU A 22 -9.13 1.80 -10.08
N ILE A 23 -7.87 1.71 -9.61
CA ILE A 23 -6.93 2.85 -9.63
C ILE A 23 -5.70 2.53 -10.50
N GLY A 24 -5.54 1.30 -10.97
CA GLY A 24 -4.39 0.90 -11.79
C GLY A 24 -3.11 0.74 -10.97
N LEU A 25 -3.22 0.56 -9.65
CA LEU A 25 -2.05 0.36 -8.79
C LEU A 25 -1.49 -1.06 -8.93
N SER A 26 -0.18 -1.16 -9.02
CA SER A 26 0.60 -2.39 -8.98
C SER A 26 1.45 -2.45 -7.73
N PHE A 27 1.98 -3.62 -7.39
CA PHE A 27 2.86 -3.77 -6.22
C PHE A 27 4.12 -2.90 -6.33
N ASP A 28 4.56 -2.64 -7.55
CA ASP A 28 5.76 -1.86 -7.81
C ASP A 28 5.58 -0.38 -7.49
N ASP A 29 4.33 0.09 -7.47
CA ASP A 29 3.98 1.46 -7.10
C ASP A 29 4.10 1.73 -5.59
N PHE A 30 4.08 0.69 -4.75
CA PHE A 30 4.16 0.85 -3.30
C PHE A 30 5.60 0.99 -2.82
N SER A 31 5.80 1.97 -1.95
CA SER A 31 6.97 1.99 -1.07
C SER A 31 6.81 0.95 0.02
N ILE A 32 7.91 0.31 0.43
CA ILE A 32 7.90 -0.69 1.50
C ILE A 32 8.77 -0.18 2.63
N GLY A 33 8.14 0.02 3.78
CA GLY A 33 8.79 0.42 5.02
C GLY A 33 8.74 -0.71 6.03
N ARG A 34 9.81 -0.88 6.82
CA ARG A 34 9.83 -1.80 7.97
C ARG A 34 10.07 -1.04 9.25
N PHE A 35 9.24 -1.31 10.25
CA PHE A 35 9.43 -0.79 11.59
C PHE A 35 10.71 -1.35 12.22
N THR A 36 11.46 -0.49 12.88
CA THR A 36 12.57 -0.86 13.76
C THR A 36 12.06 -1.53 15.05
N LYS A 37 12.94 -2.17 15.82
CA LYS A 37 12.61 -2.85 17.11
C LYS A 37 11.77 -2.00 18.05
N ASP A 38 12.06 -0.72 18.10
CA ASP A 38 11.42 0.26 18.95
C ASP A 38 10.17 0.90 18.32
N LYS A 39 9.82 0.53 17.08
CA LYS A 39 8.71 1.06 16.27
C LYS A 39 8.72 2.58 16.08
N LYS A 40 9.85 3.24 16.37
CA LYS A 40 9.99 4.70 16.25
C LYS A 40 10.37 5.13 14.84
N PHE A 41 11.04 4.26 14.10
CA PHE A 41 11.54 4.56 12.77
C PHE A 41 11.07 3.54 11.75
N ILE A 42 10.89 4.01 10.52
CA ILE A 42 10.56 3.17 9.37
C ILE A 42 11.78 3.16 8.46
N GLN A 43 12.40 1.99 8.32
CA GLN A 43 13.44 1.76 7.32
C GLN A 43 12.78 1.52 5.96
N ILE A 44 13.08 2.36 4.97
CA ILE A 44 12.61 2.15 3.60
C ILE A 44 13.45 1.05 2.95
N ILE A 45 12.78 -0.03 2.53
CA ILE A 45 13.40 -1.20 1.88
C ILE A 45 13.23 -1.13 0.36
N LYS A 46 12.10 -0.56 -0.09
CA LYS A 46 11.79 -0.35 -1.50
C LYS A 46 11.11 1.00 -1.63
N GLN A 47 11.58 1.81 -2.58
CA GLN A 47 10.88 3.02 -2.97
C GLN A 47 9.81 2.66 -4.01
N GLY A 48 8.59 3.14 -3.81
CA GLY A 48 7.53 3.10 -4.81
C GLY A 48 7.61 4.26 -5.78
N LYS A 49 6.62 4.37 -6.66
CA LYS A 49 6.48 5.51 -7.58
C LYS A 49 6.06 6.76 -6.81
N LYS A 50 6.52 7.93 -7.25
CA LYS A 50 6.30 9.23 -6.58
C LYS A 50 5.33 10.15 -7.33
N ASP A 51 5.11 9.88 -8.61
CA ASP A 51 4.30 10.66 -9.55
C ASP A 51 2.80 10.38 -9.43
N ILE A 52 2.41 9.29 -8.78
CA ILE A 52 1.00 8.88 -8.64
C ILE A 52 0.45 9.03 -7.22
N GLY A 53 1.16 9.73 -6.32
CA GLY A 53 0.80 9.84 -4.90
C GLY A 53 1.60 8.89 -4.00
N THR A 54 1.26 8.86 -2.71
CA THR A 54 2.06 8.13 -1.71
C THR A 54 1.40 6.83 -1.25
N TYR A 55 1.89 5.69 -1.73
CA TYR A 55 1.41 4.36 -1.34
C TYR A 55 2.46 3.59 -0.54
N PHE A 56 2.06 3.01 0.59
CA PHE A 56 3.01 2.37 1.52
C PHE A 56 2.53 1.00 2.00
N ILE A 57 3.45 0.04 2.04
CA ILE A 57 3.31 -1.23 2.74
C ILE A 57 4.18 -1.16 3.98
N TYR A 58 3.57 -1.29 5.15
CA TYR A 58 4.27 -1.33 6.43
C TYR A 58 4.48 -2.76 6.86
N LEU A 59 5.72 -3.08 7.17
CA LEU A 59 6.13 -4.37 7.71
C LEU A 59 6.51 -4.21 9.18
N ASN A 60 6.18 -5.21 9.99
CA ASN A 60 6.81 -5.42 11.29
C ASN A 60 8.28 -5.83 11.09
N GLU A 61 9.07 -5.78 12.17
CA GLU A 61 10.48 -6.16 12.16
C GLU A 61 10.71 -7.59 11.62
N ASP A 62 9.81 -8.51 11.96
CA ASP A 62 9.82 -9.90 11.51
C ASP A 62 9.44 -10.10 10.02
N ASN A 63 9.14 -9.00 9.31
CA ASN A 63 8.65 -8.94 7.93
C ASN A 63 7.20 -9.38 7.70
N THR A 64 6.40 -9.52 8.74
CA THR A 64 4.95 -9.67 8.57
C THR A 64 4.34 -8.33 8.18
N ILE A 65 3.25 -8.36 7.40
CA ILE A 65 2.55 -7.14 6.99
C ILE A 65 1.83 -6.58 8.21
N ASN A 66 2.18 -5.36 8.60
CA ASN A 66 1.49 -4.59 9.63
C ASN A 66 0.26 -3.89 9.04
N GLY A 67 0.41 -3.28 7.87
CA GLY A 67 -0.67 -2.56 7.21
C GLY A 67 -0.31 -2.06 5.82
N VAL A 68 -1.31 -1.56 5.10
CA VAL A 68 -1.13 -0.92 3.79
C VAL A 68 -1.83 0.44 3.82
N PHE A 69 -1.10 1.47 3.43
CA PHE A 69 -1.57 2.84 3.32
C PHE A 69 -1.80 3.21 1.86
N TYR A 70 -2.95 3.83 1.62
CA TYR A 70 -3.36 4.34 0.32
C TYR A 70 -3.55 5.85 0.42
N ASP A 71 -3.01 6.60 -0.54
CA ASP A 71 -3.18 8.06 -0.56
C ASP A 71 -4.60 8.42 -0.99
N MET A 72 -5.47 8.64 -0.02
CA MET A 72 -6.85 9.02 -0.26
C MET A 72 -7.00 10.44 -0.84
N ARG A 73 -5.92 11.23 -0.89
CA ARG A 73 -5.93 12.57 -1.50
C ARG A 73 -5.61 12.53 -2.99
N ASN A 74 -5.09 11.41 -3.51
CA ASN A 74 -4.99 11.22 -4.95
C ASN A 74 -6.39 11.39 -5.55
N GLU A 75 -6.52 12.22 -6.58
CA GLU A 75 -7.82 12.62 -7.11
C GLU A 75 -8.66 11.41 -7.54
N ILE A 76 -8.06 10.40 -8.16
CA ILE A 76 -8.76 9.18 -8.61
C ILE A 76 -9.30 8.41 -7.40
N VAL A 77 -8.47 8.24 -6.36
CA VAL A 77 -8.88 7.59 -5.10
C VAL A 77 -10.03 8.37 -4.44
N ARG A 78 -9.87 9.69 -4.33
CA ARG A 78 -10.84 10.60 -3.70
C ARG A 78 -12.19 10.57 -4.41
N GLN A 79 -12.20 10.68 -5.74
CA GLN A 79 -13.42 10.63 -6.55
C GLN A 79 -14.14 9.30 -6.39
N HIS A 80 -13.42 8.18 -6.28
CA HIS A 80 -14.03 6.90 -5.98
C HIS A 80 -14.67 6.88 -4.59
N THR A 81 -13.95 7.29 -3.54
CA THR A 81 -14.49 7.29 -2.16
C THR A 81 -15.77 8.13 -2.05
N LEU A 82 -15.79 9.30 -2.69
CA LEU A 82 -16.98 10.16 -2.73
C LEU A 82 -18.17 9.48 -3.41
N LYS A 83 -17.94 8.76 -4.52
CA LYS A 83 -19.00 7.97 -5.18
C LYS A 83 -19.55 6.88 -4.27
N THR A 84 -18.70 6.17 -3.53
CA THR A 84 -19.14 5.12 -2.62
C THR A 84 -20.00 5.66 -1.48
N ILE A 85 -19.61 6.79 -0.88
CA ILE A 85 -20.37 7.43 0.21
C ILE A 85 -21.68 8.05 -0.30
N GLY A 86 -21.69 8.62 -1.51
CA GLY A 86 -22.88 9.21 -2.11
C GLY A 86 -23.86 8.20 -2.72
N SER A 87 -23.57 6.90 -2.65
CA SER A 87 -24.43 5.81 -3.15
C SER A 87 -25.15 5.05 -2.02
N GLU A 88 -25.07 5.53 -0.78
CA GLU A 88 -25.78 5.01 0.40
C GLU A 88 -26.96 5.89 0.81
#